data_AF-A0A5S9M6X7-F1
#
_entry.id   AF-A0A5S9M6X7-F1
#
_cell.length_a   1.000
_cell.length_b   1.000
_cell.length_c   1.000
_cell.angle_alpha   90.00
_cell.angle_beta   90.00
_cell.angle_gamma   90.00
#
_symmetry.space_group_name_H-M   'P 1'
#
loop_
_entity.id
_entity.type
_entity.pdbx_description
1 polymer ?
#
loop_
_entity_poly.entity_id
_entity_poly.type
_entity_poly.pdbx_seq_one_letter_code
_entity_poly.pdbx_strand_id
1 'polypeptide(L)'
;MISALYLKKRDMMSPLSKKKNERLGGRLAFVREKGYKVDEGPTIVLLPDMLKGILHEVGIDDSSLDLLQLDPLYTIQYQDGTSYTKYSDALRQLDEIRRVFPKEDQGFLRFMEEMTDRFQEGQQAFLEKKSFHEKRTFFTKANMKILMKLKAYRTVQSALKKYFSDERLRDAYALQTLYVGETRMKHRLFIRLCPIVSTRMESTI
;
A
#
# COMPACT_ATOMS: atom_id res chain seq x y z
N MET A 1 -8.44 -12.11 -13.73
CA MET A 1 -9.67 -11.43 -14.19
C MET A 1 -9.36 -10.19 -15.02
N ILE A 2 -8.59 -9.23 -14.51
CA ILE A 2 -8.20 -8.01 -15.27
C ILE A 2 -7.63 -8.33 -16.67
N SER A 3 -6.69 -9.27 -16.78
CA SER A 3 -6.15 -9.68 -18.09
C SER A 3 -7.22 -10.22 -19.06
N ALA A 4 -8.24 -10.92 -18.55
CA ALA A 4 -9.34 -11.42 -19.37
C ALA A 4 -10.23 -10.27 -19.87
N LEU A 5 -10.42 -9.21 -19.08
CA LEU A 5 -11.12 -7.99 -19.49
C LEU A 5 -10.37 -7.27 -20.62
N TYR A 6 -9.03 -7.15 -20.52
CA TYR A 6 -8.21 -6.58 -21.59
C TYR A 6 -8.24 -7.43 -22.87
N LEU A 7 -8.23 -8.77 -22.77
CA LEU A 7 -8.34 -9.65 -23.94
C LEU A 7 -9.71 -9.51 -24.61
N LYS A 8 -10.79 -9.47 -23.81
CA LYS A 8 -12.14 -9.23 -24.30
C LYS A 8 -12.24 -7.88 -25.03
N LYS A 9 -11.64 -6.81 -24.49
CA LYS A 9 -11.60 -5.49 -25.14
C LYS A 9 -10.86 -5.51 -26.49
N ARG A 10 -9.91 -6.43 -26.68
CA ARG A 10 -9.15 -6.61 -27.94
C ARG A 10 -9.80 -7.61 -28.90
N ASP A 11 -11.06 -7.98 -28.67
CA ASP A 11 -11.78 -9.04 -29.40
C ASP A 11 -11.04 -10.39 -29.43
N MET A 12 -10.14 -10.63 -28.47
CA MET A 12 -9.44 -11.89 -28.31
C MET A 12 -10.23 -12.79 -27.38
N MET A 13 -10.54 -14.01 -27.83
CA MET A 13 -11.27 -14.99 -27.03
C MET A 13 -10.45 -15.36 -25.79
N SER A 14 -10.96 -15.03 -24.60
CA SER A 14 -10.38 -15.47 -23.33
C SER A 14 -11.21 -16.61 -22.76
N PRO A 15 -10.76 -17.88 -22.82
CA PRO A 15 -11.38 -18.94 -22.06
C PRO A 15 -11.02 -18.73 -20.59
N LEU A 16 -11.91 -18.08 -19.82
CA LEU A 16 -11.89 -18.21 -18.37
C LEU A 16 -12.25 -19.65 -18.04
N SER A 17 -11.24 -20.51 -17.94
CA SER A 17 -11.36 -21.88 -17.46
C SER A 17 -11.80 -21.84 -16.01
N LYS A 18 -13.10 -21.96 -15.74
CA LYS A 18 -13.60 -22.30 -14.40
C LYS A 18 -13.18 -23.73 -14.11
N LYS A 19 -12.24 -23.96 -13.19
CA LYS A 19 -12.13 -25.29 -12.57
C LYS A 19 -13.47 -25.59 -11.92
N LYS A 20 -13.99 -26.79 -12.20
CA LYS A 20 -15.25 -27.32 -11.64
C LYS A 20 -15.16 -27.16 -10.11
N ASN A 21 -15.92 -26.24 -9.53
CA ASN A 21 -16.01 -25.86 -8.09
C ASN A 21 -15.21 -24.64 -7.58
N GLU A 22 -14.50 -23.87 -8.41
CA GLU A 22 -13.86 -22.62 -7.96
C GLU A 22 -14.79 -21.40 -8.14
N ARG A 23 -15.07 -20.68 -7.03
CA ARG A 23 -15.70 -19.34 -7.07
C ARG A 23 -14.76 -18.37 -7.79
N LEU A 24 -15.31 -17.47 -8.61
CA LEU A 24 -14.55 -16.36 -9.18
C LEU A 24 -14.05 -15.44 -8.05
N GLY A 25 -12.83 -14.91 -8.17
CA GLY A 25 -12.23 -14.00 -7.19
C GLY A 25 -10.92 -14.51 -6.57
N GLY A 26 -10.66 -15.82 -6.58
CA GLY A 26 -9.42 -16.38 -6.04
C GLY A 26 -9.21 -15.98 -4.58
N ARG A 27 -8.14 -15.21 -4.29
CA ARG A 27 -7.87 -14.69 -2.94
C ARG A 27 -8.83 -13.60 -2.47
N LEU A 28 -9.68 -13.04 -3.34
CA LEU A 28 -10.74 -12.08 -2.98
C LEU A 28 -12.07 -12.80 -2.71
N ALA A 29 -12.01 -14.04 -2.21
CA ALA A 29 -13.20 -14.82 -1.89
C ALA A 29 -13.81 -14.37 -0.55
N PHE A 30 -15.07 -14.72 -0.36
CA PHE A 30 -15.80 -14.53 0.89
C PHE A 30 -16.63 -15.76 1.23
N VAL A 31 -16.92 -15.92 2.52
CA VAL A 31 -17.85 -16.90 3.06
C VAL A 31 -19.08 -16.19 3.59
N ARG A 32 -20.25 -16.81 3.40
CA ARG A 32 -21.49 -16.38 4.04
C ARG A 32 -21.96 -17.46 4.99
N GLU A 33 -22.10 -17.11 6.26
CA GLU A 33 -22.60 -18.02 7.29
C GLU A 33 -23.53 -17.25 8.23
N LYS A 34 -24.73 -17.79 8.50
CA LYS A 34 -25.70 -17.23 9.47
C LYS A 34 -26.00 -15.74 9.29
N GLY A 35 -26.06 -15.27 8.04
CA GLY A 35 -26.34 -13.87 7.71
C GLY A 35 -25.12 -12.95 7.70
N TYR A 36 -23.94 -13.43 8.11
CA TYR A 36 -22.68 -12.69 8.05
C TYR A 36 -21.96 -12.98 6.73
N LYS A 37 -21.31 -11.95 6.18
CA LYS A 37 -20.34 -12.06 5.08
C LYS A 37 -18.95 -11.81 5.68
N VAL A 38 -18.03 -12.75 5.49
CA VAL A 38 -16.64 -12.62 5.95
C VAL A 38 -15.74 -12.78 4.74
N ASP A 39 -14.97 -11.74 4.42
CA ASP A 39 -13.96 -11.81 3.37
C ASP A 39 -12.75 -12.62 3.86
N GLU A 40 -12.31 -13.57 3.05
CA GLU A 40 -11.12 -14.40 3.32
C GLU A 40 -9.84 -13.77 2.77
N GLY A 41 -10.00 -12.65 2.07
CA GLY A 41 -8.98 -11.99 1.28
C GLY A 41 -8.49 -10.67 1.84
N PRO A 42 -7.62 -9.97 1.08
CA PRO A 42 -7.25 -8.61 1.39
C PRO A 42 -8.47 -7.69 1.23
N THR A 43 -8.76 -6.91 2.26
CA THR A 43 -9.88 -5.95 2.31
C THR A 43 -9.46 -4.49 2.13
N ILE A 44 -8.15 -4.20 2.24
CA ILE A 44 -7.60 -2.84 2.13
C ILE A 44 -7.13 -2.57 0.71
N VAL A 45 -7.61 -1.47 0.13
CA VAL A 45 -7.19 -0.91 -1.15
C VAL A 45 -6.26 0.28 -0.87
N LEU A 46 -4.98 0.07 -1.18
CA LEU A 46 -3.92 1.04 -0.95
C LEU A 46 -3.90 2.17 -2.00
N LEU A 47 -4.13 1.84 -3.27
CA LEU A 47 -4.05 2.76 -4.41
C LEU A 47 -5.36 2.72 -5.21
N PRO A 48 -6.44 3.32 -4.68
CA PRO A 48 -7.74 3.25 -5.32
C PRO A 48 -7.75 3.93 -6.70
N ASP A 49 -7.06 5.06 -6.85
CA ASP A 49 -6.96 5.77 -8.14
C ASP A 49 -6.34 4.90 -9.24
N MET A 50 -5.35 4.07 -8.89
CA MET A 50 -4.74 3.13 -9.85
C MET A 50 -5.70 2.01 -10.23
N LEU A 51 -6.46 1.49 -9.27
CA LEU A 51 -7.49 0.47 -9.53
C LEU A 51 -8.59 1.03 -10.44
N LYS A 52 -9.12 2.22 -10.12
CA LYS A 52 -10.11 2.95 -10.92
C LYS A 52 -9.60 3.17 -12.35
N GLY A 53 -8.36 3.64 -12.51
CA GLY A 53 -7.73 3.82 -13.83
C GLY A 53 -7.67 2.53 -14.66
N ILE A 54 -7.28 1.40 -14.06
CA ILE A 54 -7.24 0.10 -14.75
C ILE A 54 -8.64 -0.36 -15.18
N LEU A 55 -9.66 -0.13 -14.35
CA LEU A 55 -11.04 -0.52 -14.63
C LEU A 55 -11.67 0.37 -15.71
N HIS A 56 -11.41 1.68 -15.66
CA HIS A 56 -11.82 2.62 -16.68
C HIS A 56 -11.20 2.27 -18.05
N GLU A 57 -9.94 1.83 -18.08
CA GLU A 57 -9.30 1.34 -19.31
C GLU A 57 -10.04 0.16 -19.95
N VAL A 58 -10.77 -0.66 -19.19
CA VAL A 58 -11.59 -1.76 -19.72
C VAL A 58 -13.08 -1.43 -19.82
N GLY A 59 -13.44 -0.15 -19.65
CA GLY A 59 -14.82 0.35 -19.78
C GLY A 59 -15.71 0.10 -18.57
N ILE A 60 -15.12 -0.12 -17.38
CA ILE A 60 -15.85 -0.23 -16.11
C ILE A 60 -15.75 1.11 -15.40
N ASP A 61 -16.91 1.69 -15.08
CA ASP A 61 -17.02 2.97 -14.38
C ASP A 61 -16.82 2.83 -12.88
N ASP A 62 -16.35 3.92 -12.24
CA ASP A 62 -16.08 4.00 -10.80
C ASP A 62 -17.32 3.71 -9.95
N SER A 63 -18.53 4.03 -10.44
CA SER A 63 -19.79 3.71 -9.76
C SER A 63 -20.04 2.21 -9.58
N SER A 64 -19.29 1.36 -10.28
CA SER A 64 -19.33 -0.09 -10.09
C SER A 64 -18.54 -0.57 -8.88
N LEU A 65 -17.80 0.32 -8.20
CA LEU A 65 -16.99 0.03 -7.03
C LEU A 65 -17.58 0.70 -5.79
N ASP A 66 -17.86 -0.11 -4.76
CA ASP A 66 -18.24 0.37 -3.43
C ASP A 66 -17.00 0.39 -2.53
N LEU A 67 -16.26 1.50 -2.58
CA LEU A 67 -15.05 1.72 -1.79
C LEU A 67 -15.35 2.71 -0.67
N LEU A 68 -15.10 2.28 0.56
CA LEU A 68 -15.26 3.11 1.75
C LEU A 68 -13.90 3.68 2.16
N GLN A 69 -13.82 5.01 2.27
CA GLN A 69 -12.66 5.68 2.82
C GLN A 69 -12.50 5.35 4.30
N LEU A 70 -11.29 4.95 4.70
CA LEU A 70 -10.96 4.65 6.09
C LEU A 70 -10.48 5.92 6.81
N ASP A 71 -11.19 6.33 7.86
CA ASP A 71 -10.74 7.36 8.81
C ASP A 71 -11.38 7.16 10.20
N PRO A 72 -10.60 6.90 11.27
CA PRO A 72 -9.15 6.66 11.27
C PRO A 72 -8.78 5.36 10.54
N LEU A 73 -7.50 5.22 10.17
CA LEU A 73 -7.00 4.04 9.48
C LEU A 73 -6.98 2.82 10.41
N TYR A 74 -6.39 2.98 11.59
CA TYR A 74 -6.32 1.95 12.63
C TYR A 74 -5.83 2.57 13.94
N THR A 75 -6.08 1.88 15.05
CA THR A 75 -5.54 2.24 16.38
C THR A 75 -4.64 1.13 16.90
N ILE A 76 -3.47 1.49 17.40
CA ILE A 76 -2.52 0.58 18.05
C ILE A 76 -2.65 0.73 19.56
N GLN A 77 -2.89 -0.39 20.24
CA GLN A 77 -2.87 -0.48 21.70
C GLN A 77 -1.54 -1.09 22.16
N TYR A 78 -0.79 -0.37 22.98
CA TYR A 78 0.46 -0.84 23.56
C TYR A 78 0.23 -1.47 24.94
N GLN A 79 1.15 -2.34 25.36
CA GLN A 79 1.06 -3.05 26.64
C GLN A 79 1.06 -2.13 27.86
N ASP A 80 1.64 -0.93 27.74
CA ASP A 80 1.69 0.10 28.77
C ASP A 80 0.38 0.91 28.90
N GLY A 81 -0.65 0.56 28.13
CA GLY A 81 -1.94 1.27 28.10
C GLY A 81 -1.96 2.48 27.15
N THR A 82 -0.85 2.78 26.46
CA THR A 82 -0.80 3.84 25.46
C THR A 82 -1.63 3.46 24.24
N SER A 83 -2.45 4.40 23.75
CA SER A 83 -3.23 4.26 22.52
C SER A 83 -2.79 5.28 21.49
N TYR A 84 -2.36 4.80 20.31
CA TYR A 84 -1.93 5.61 19.18
C TYR A 84 -2.82 5.36 17.95
N THR A 85 -3.41 6.42 17.41
CA THR A 85 -4.30 6.33 16.25
C THR A 85 -3.58 6.78 14.98
N LYS A 86 -3.72 6.02 13.90
CA LYS A 86 -3.23 6.42 12.58
C LYS A 86 -4.35 7.11 11.80
N TYR A 87 -4.10 8.34 11.36
CA TYR A 87 -5.00 9.13 10.53
C TYR A 87 -4.45 9.24 9.09
N SER A 88 -5.38 9.38 8.15
CA SER A 88 -5.06 9.69 6.75
C SER A 88 -4.64 11.15 6.57
N ASP A 89 -5.24 12.06 7.35
CA ASP A 89 -4.87 13.48 7.38
C ASP A 89 -3.54 13.73 8.11
N ALA A 90 -2.64 14.47 7.46
CA ALA A 90 -1.29 14.69 7.96
C ALA A 90 -1.24 15.62 9.19
N LEU A 91 -2.14 16.59 9.30
CA LEU A 91 -2.19 17.52 10.43
C LEU A 91 -2.74 16.81 11.68
N ARG A 92 -3.84 16.09 11.55
CA ARG A 92 -4.39 15.22 12.61
C ARG A 92 -3.38 14.16 13.04
N GLN A 93 -2.64 13.60 12.08
CA GLN A 93 -1.58 12.66 12.42
C GLN A 93 -0.45 13.30 13.22
N LEU A 94 -0.03 14.52 12.86
CA LEU A 94 0.99 15.27 13.57
C LEU A 94 0.54 15.59 15.00
N ASP A 95 -0.71 16.01 15.18
CA ASP A 95 -1.27 16.30 16.50
C ASP A 95 -1.36 15.06 17.38
N GLU A 96 -1.76 13.92 16.81
CA GLU A 96 -1.74 12.64 17.50
C GLU A 96 -0.33 12.20 17.90
N ILE A 97 0.67 12.42 17.04
CA ILE A 97 2.08 12.15 17.38
C ILE A 97 2.54 13.08 18.51
N ARG A 98 2.21 14.37 18.49
CA ARG A 98 2.54 15.31 19.58
C ARG A 98 1.92 14.90 20.90
N ARG A 99 0.68 14.38 20.86
CA ARG A 99 -0.05 13.92 22.04
C ARG A 99 0.56 12.66 22.65
N VAL A 100 0.88 11.66 21.82
CA VAL A 100 1.29 10.32 22.29
C VAL A 100 2.80 10.18 22.43
N PHE A 101 3.56 10.81 21.55
CA PHE A 101 5.02 10.74 21.48
C PHE A 101 5.62 12.16 21.45
N PRO A 102 5.67 12.85 22.59
CA PRO A 102 6.26 14.19 22.67
C PRO A 102 7.69 14.19 22.11
N LYS A 103 8.03 15.22 21.32
CA LYS A 103 9.34 15.41 20.63
C LYS A 103 9.55 14.60 19.34
N GLU A 104 8.59 13.78 18.91
CA GLU A 104 8.68 13.05 17.63
C GLU A 104 8.11 13.83 16.42
N ASP A 105 7.55 15.02 16.65
CA ASP A 105 6.89 15.86 15.65
C ASP A 105 7.84 16.28 14.51
N GLN A 106 9.04 16.75 14.86
CA GLN A 106 10.06 17.13 13.86
C GLN A 106 10.56 15.90 13.08
N GLY A 107 10.64 14.75 13.74
CA GLY A 107 10.97 13.48 13.11
C GLY A 107 9.95 13.09 12.05
N PHE A 108 8.67 13.22 12.40
CA PHE A 108 7.54 12.94 11.50
C PHE A 108 7.51 13.87 10.29
N LEU A 109 7.70 15.17 10.48
CA LEU A 109 7.72 16.13 9.35
C LEU A 109 8.82 15.79 8.34
N ARG A 110 10.05 15.56 8.81
CA ARG A 110 11.16 15.12 7.94
C ARG A 110 10.91 13.78 7.28
N PHE A 111 10.26 12.86 7.99
CA PHE A 111 9.88 11.56 7.44
C PHE A 111 8.89 11.73 6.30
N MET A 112 7.83 12.53 6.49
CA MET A 112 6.81 12.76 5.47
C MET A 112 7.38 13.46 4.24
N GLU A 113 8.21 14.48 4.41
CA GLU A 113 8.90 15.16 3.31
C GLU A 113 9.76 14.19 2.51
N GLU A 114 10.71 13.50 3.16
CA GLU A 114 11.61 12.57 2.47
C GLU A 114 10.88 11.41 1.80
N MET A 115 9.78 10.92 2.38
CA MET A 115 9.01 9.84 1.77
C MET A 115 8.22 10.37 0.58
N THR A 116 7.74 11.62 0.60
CA THR A 116 6.91 12.21 -0.46
C THR A 116 7.70 12.31 -1.74
N ASP A 117 8.91 12.84 -1.65
CA ASP A 117 9.84 12.91 -2.78
C ASP A 117 10.16 11.52 -3.34
N ARG A 118 10.41 10.56 -2.45
CA ARG A 118 10.71 9.17 -2.85
C ARG A 118 9.52 8.51 -3.53
N PHE A 119 8.31 8.75 -3.05
CA PHE A 119 7.09 8.21 -3.64
C PHE A 119 6.86 8.75 -5.04
N GLN A 120 6.97 10.07 -5.21
CA GLN A 120 6.83 10.71 -6.52
C GLN A 120 7.87 10.19 -7.52
N GLU A 121 9.14 10.13 -7.11
CA GLU A 121 10.21 9.60 -7.97
C GLU A 121 9.99 8.12 -8.33
N GLY A 122 9.55 7.30 -7.36
CA GLY A 122 9.33 5.89 -7.60
C GLY A 122 8.05 5.59 -8.39
N GLN A 123 6.98 6.37 -8.22
CA GLN A 123 5.75 6.26 -9.00
C GLN A 123 6.04 6.52 -10.49
N GLN A 124 6.71 7.63 -10.80
CA GLN A 124 7.12 7.95 -12.18
C GLN A 124 8.06 6.90 -12.77
N ALA A 125 8.99 6.37 -11.97
CA ALA A 125 9.97 5.42 -12.46
C ALA A 125 9.43 4.01 -12.68
N PHE A 126 8.52 3.54 -11.83
CA PHE A 126 8.11 2.13 -11.77
C PHE A 126 6.63 1.87 -12.04
N LEU A 127 5.73 2.80 -11.70
CA LEU A 127 4.28 2.59 -11.82
C LEU A 127 3.74 3.16 -13.14
N GLU A 128 4.33 4.24 -13.65
CA GLU A 128 3.85 4.92 -14.87
C GLU A 128 4.55 4.46 -16.16
N LYS A 129 5.68 3.75 -16.07
CA LYS A 129 6.38 3.25 -17.26
C LYS A 129 5.65 2.04 -17.85
N LYS A 130 4.96 2.28 -18.98
CA LYS A 130 4.16 1.31 -19.77
C LYS A 130 4.90 0.12 -20.39
N SER A 131 6.20 -0.13 -20.12
CA SER A 131 6.89 -1.25 -20.75
C SER A 131 8.04 -1.80 -19.90
N PHE A 132 7.78 -2.92 -19.22
CA PHE A 132 8.80 -3.79 -18.60
C PHE A 132 9.11 -5.01 -19.48
N HIS A 133 8.84 -4.94 -20.78
CA HIS A 133 8.96 -6.10 -21.66
C HIS A 133 10.41 -6.56 -21.91
N GLU A 134 11.41 -5.73 -21.59
CA GLU A 134 12.83 -6.07 -21.79
C GLU A 134 13.67 -5.92 -20.52
N LYS A 135 14.42 -6.98 -20.16
CA LYS A 135 15.37 -6.99 -19.03
C LYS A 135 16.44 -5.89 -19.14
N ARG A 136 16.76 -5.44 -20.37
CA ARG A 136 17.73 -4.35 -20.63
C ARG A 136 17.20 -2.96 -20.24
N THR A 137 15.89 -2.74 -20.32
CA THR A 137 15.25 -1.47 -19.97
C THR A 137 15.17 -1.27 -18.45
N PHE A 138 15.13 -2.37 -17.69
CA PHE A 138 15.10 -2.33 -16.22
C PHE A 138 16.47 -1.97 -15.61
N PHE A 139 17.58 -2.48 -16.15
CA PHE A 139 18.95 -2.23 -15.65
C PHE A 139 19.61 -0.99 -16.25
N THR A 140 18.89 0.13 -16.39
CA THR A 140 19.50 1.40 -16.77
C THR A 140 20.24 2.03 -15.59
N LYS A 141 21.33 2.79 -15.85
CA LYS A 141 22.03 3.60 -14.81
C LYS A 141 21.07 4.47 -14.01
N ALA A 142 20.00 4.99 -14.64
CA ALA A 142 18.95 5.76 -13.98
C ALA A 142 18.17 4.93 -12.96
N ASN A 143 17.68 3.74 -13.33
CA ASN A 143 16.96 2.85 -12.41
C ASN A 143 17.87 2.33 -11.29
N MET A 144 19.14 2.06 -11.57
CA MET A 144 20.12 1.66 -10.56
C MET A 144 20.41 2.80 -9.57
N LYS A 145 20.48 4.05 -10.05
CA LYS A 145 20.62 5.24 -9.20
C LYS A 145 19.38 5.42 -8.31
N ILE A 146 18.17 5.17 -8.84
CA ILE A 146 16.93 5.19 -8.07
C ILE A 146 16.93 4.06 -7.02
N LEU A 147 17.33 2.83 -7.38
CA LEU A 147 17.45 1.71 -6.45
C LEU A 147 18.42 2.01 -5.29
N MET A 148 19.57 2.62 -5.60
CA MET A 148 20.54 3.06 -4.60
C MET A 148 19.98 4.20 -3.74
N LYS A 149 19.26 5.16 -4.32
CA LYS A 149 18.63 6.30 -3.62
C LYS A 149 17.49 5.84 -2.70
N LEU A 150 16.75 4.80 -3.10
CA LEU A 150 15.76 4.10 -2.27
C LEU A 150 16.40 3.35 -1.09
N LYS A 151 17.74 3.23 -1.05
CA LYS A 151 18.52 2.56 0.00
C LYS A 151 17.97 1.16 0.30
N ALA A 152 17.78 0.43 -0.79
CA ALA A 152 17.30 -0.95 -0.93
C ALA A 152 17.99 -2.03 -0.06
N TYR A 153 18.94 -1.65 0.78
CA TYR A 153 19.86 -2.53 1.49
C TYR A 153 19.77 -2.38 3.02
N ARG A 154 18.92 -1.50 3.56
CA ARG A 154 18.76 -1.32 5.02
C ARG A 154 17.43 -1.92 5.50
N THR A 155 17.42 -2.45 6.71
CA THR A 155 16.17 -2.90 7.35
C THR A 155 15.27 -1.70 7.66
N VAL A 156 13.97 -1.91 7.64
CA VAL A 156 12.97 -0.86 7.93
C VAL A 156 13.20 -0.24 9.30
N GLN A 157 13.42 -1.06 10.31
CA GLN A 157 13.71 -0.61 11.67
C GLN A 157 14.95 0.31 11.74
N SER A 158 16.03 -0.02 11.02
CA SER A 158 17.22 0.83 10.95
C SER A 158 16.94 2.16 10.22
N ALA A 159 16.09 2.15 9.20
CA ALA A 159 15.71 3.36 8.50
C ALA A 159 14.83 4.29 9.37
N LEU A 160 13.88 3.72 10.13
CA LEU A 160 12.98 4.48 10.99
C LEU A 160 13.69 5.12 12.18
N LYS A 161 14.77 4.51 12.70
CA LYS A 161 15.63 5.11 13.74
C LYS A 161 16.22 6.47 13.36
N LYS A 162 16.30 6.82 12.07
CA LYS A 162 16.74 8.16 11.63
C LYS A 162 15.69 9.25 11.95
N TYR A 163 14.42 8.87 11.99
CA TYR A 163 13.31 9.80 12.12
C TYR A 163 12.69 9.74 13.52
N PHE A 164 12.55 8.54 14.07
CA PHE A 164 11.85 8.31 15.32
C PHE A 164 12.76 7.71 16.39
N SER A 165 12.74 8.29 17.59
CA SER A 165 13.50 7.78 18.73
C SER A 165 12.72 6.74 19.52
N ASP A 166 11.42 6.97 19.76
CA ASP A 166 10.52 6.03 20.42
C ASP A 166 10.34 4.74 19.60
N GLU A 167 10.51 3.60 20.24
CA GLU A 167 10.37 2.29 19.61
C GLU A 167 8.93 1.97 19.19
N ARG A 168 7.95 2.41 19.99
CA ARG A 168 6.53 2.19 19.75
C ARG A 168 6.11 2.87 18.45
N LEU A 169 6.57 4.11 18.23
CA LEU A 169 6.32 4.85 17.00
C LEU A 169 7.03 4.21 15.80
N ARG A 170 8.25 3.71 15.97
CA ARG A 170 8.95 2.93 14.92
C ARG A 170 8.16 1.69 14.54
N ASP A 171 7.62 0.96 15.51
CA ASP A 171 6.82 -0.23 15.25
C ASP A 171 5.50 0.10 14.54
N ALA A 172 4.86 1.21 14.90
CA ALA A 172 3.66 1.69 14.22
C ALA A 172 3.90 1.93 12.72
N TYR A 173 4.99 2.61 12.37
CA TYR A 173 5.35 2.86 10.97
C TYR A 173 5.95 1.63 10.27
N ALA A 174 6.49 0.67 11.02
CA ALA A 174 6.90 -0.63 10.49
C ALA A 174 5.70 -1.54 10.19
N LEU A 175 4.52 -1.31 10.75
CA LEU A 175 3.34 -2.15 10.48
C LEU A 175 2.93 -2.14 9.00
N GLN A 176 3.13 -1.02 8.30
CA GLN A 176 2.85 -0.88 6.87
C GLN A 176 3.64 -1.88 6.00
N THR A 177 4.71 -2.46 6.52
CA THR A 177 5.48 -3.51 5.84
C THR A 177 4.67 -4.79 5.62
N LEU A 178 3.68 -5.04 6.48
CA LEU A 178 2.83 -6.24 6.40
C LEU A 178 1.88 -6.21 5.21
N TYR A 179 1.51 -5.02 4.69
CA TYR A 179 0.58 -4.91 3.57
C TYR A 179 1.11 -5.50 2.25
N VAL A 180 2.43 -5.66 2.13
CA VAL A 180 3.08 -6.29 0.97
C VAL A 180 3.22 -7.81 1.16
N GLY A 181 2.65 -8.38 2.24
CA GLY A 181 2.62 -9.81 2.50
C GLY A 181 3.93 -10.38 3.05
N GLU A 182 4.78 -9.55 3.65
CA GLU A 182 6.10 -9.98 4.14
C GLU A 182 6.31 -9.78 5.64
N THR A 183 7.13 -10.63 6.25
CA THR A 183 7.44 -10.59 7.69
C THR A 183 8.34 -9.38 8.06
N ARG A 184 8.01 -8.74 9.20
CA ARG A 184 8.58 -7.52 9.81
C ARG A 184 10.11 -7.35 9.79
N MET A 185 10.89 -8.42 9.59
CA MET A 185 12.32 -8.48 9.90
C MET A 185 13.28 -8.52 8.70
N LYS A 186 12.82 -8.83 7.46
CA LYS A 186 13.77 -9.23 6.39
C LYS A 186 13.86 -8.35 5.14
N HIS A 187 12.97 -7.41 4.89
CA HIS A 187 13.00 -6.70 3.59
C HIS A 187 13.63 -5.31 3.60
N ARG A 188 14.26 -4.98 2.46
CA ARG A 188 15.15 -3.83 2.30
C ARG A 188 14.72 -2.83 1.19
N LEU A 189 13.78 -3.17 0.29
CA LEU A 189 13.52 -2.39 -0.95
C LEU A 189 12.13 -1.75 -1.10
N PHE A 190 11.02 -2.44 -0.82
CA PHE A 190 9.68 -2.00 -1.29
C PHE A 190 8.92 -1.05 -0.35
N ILE A 191 9.41 -0.89 0.88
CA ILE A 191 8.67 -0.25 1.98
C ILE A 191 8.76 1.28 1.93
N ARG A 192 9.69 1.83 1.16
CA ARG A 192 9.96 3.28 1.15
C ARG A 192 9.00 4.12 0.30
N LEU A 193 8.07 3.44 -0.39
CA LEU A 193 6.97 4.03 -1.16
C LEU A 193 5.64 4.00 -0.36
N CYS A 194 5.50 3.07 0.59
CA CYS A 194 4.24 2.75 1.26
C CYS A 194 3.69 3.82 2.24
N PRO A 195 4.50 4.66 2.93
CA PRO A 195 3.95 5.52 3.98
C PRO A 195 2.95 6.59 3.49
N ILE A 196 3.10 7.06 2.25
CA ILE A 196 2.17 8.02 1.63
C ILE A 196 0.93 7.36 1.07
N VAL A 197 1.05 6.11 0.65
CA VAL A 197 -0.10 5.33 0.18
C VAL A 197 -1.15 5.19 1.29
N SER A 198 -0.70 5.26 2.55
CA SER A 198 -1.57 5.26 3.73
C SER A 198 -2.52 6.46 3.83
N THR A 199 -2.24 7.61 3.21
CA THR A 199 -3.14 8.78 3.30
C THR A 199 -4.37 8.66 2.40
N ARG A 200 -4.43 7.65 1.53
CA ARG A 200 -5.56 7.38 0.61
C ARG A 200 -6.04 5.93 0.67
N MET A 201 -5.95 5.31 1.85
CA MET A 201 -6.46 3.96 2.05
C MET A 201 -7.99 3.92 2.00
N GLU A 202 -8.51 3.07 1.13
CA GLU A 202 -9.92 2.71 1.06
C GLU A 202 -10.07 1.22 1.41
N SER A 203 -11.29 0.78 1.74
CA SER A 203 -11.60 -0.63 1.98
C SER A 203 -12.80 -1.07 1.15
N THR A 204 -12.81 -2.35 0.80
CA THR A 204 -13.95 -2.98 0.14
C THR A 204 -14.88 -3.59 1.19
N ILE A 205 -16.20 -3.47 0.98
CA ILE A 205 -17.26 -4.09 1.82
C ILE A 205 -17.46 -5.57 1.48
#